data_AF-A0A9Q9C9F3-F1
#
_entry.id   AF-A0A9Q9C9F3-F1
#
_cell.length_a   1.000
_cell.length_b   1.000
_cell.length_c   1.000
_cell.angle_alpha   90.00
_cell.angle_beta   90.00
_cell.angle_gamma   90.00
#
_symmetry.space_group_name_H-M   'P 1'
#
loop_
_entity.id
_entity.type
_entity.pdbx_description
1 polymer ?
#
loop_
_entity_poly.entity_id
_entity_poly.type
_entity_poly.pdbx_seq_one_letter_code
_entity_poly.pdbx_strand_id
1 'polypeptide(L)'
;MSSRGEVAFSVKEVKQLLGVKFITESCILLNLSYQSRYKALVLFYNFNEKVDFAGLCMASLLLASKLEEEVCTLKKVIYVFNYLYTRYESKPTPLTNRLSIRLKEGCILAETQILKSLGFDVSFEDVYGDFIDFLQAIDLSPDLTDKAVRVFNTMIQWPRVKDLDSRKLVEAVMESLLGKNKELEDFVARYRLFQEKKFNLETYEEIPAIRNISESLITGFVKRQKRK
;
A
#
# COMPACT_ATOMS: atom_id res chain seq x y z
N MET A 1 6.05 27.39 23.38
CA MET A 1 7.05 26.37 22.98
C MET A 1 6.60 25.04 23.57
N SER A 2 5.78 24.29 22.82
CA SER A 2 5.27 23.00 23.27
C SER A 2 6.20 21.91 22.77
N SER A 3 6.67 21.08 23.69
CA SER A 3 7.48 19.89 23.44
C SER A 3 6.83 19.01 22.38
N ARG A 4 7.35 19.03 21.14
CA ARG A 4 7.14 17.94 20.18
C ARG A 4 7.80 16.71 20.82
N GLY A 5 7.04 15.98 21.63
CA GLY A 5 7.49 14.69 22.13
C GLY A 5 7.96 13.87 20.94
N GLU A 6 9.18 13.36 20.99
CA GLU A 6 9.70 12.46 19.96
C GLU A 6 8.76 11.25 19.91
N VAL A 7 7.85 11.25 18.92
CA VAL A 7 7.01 10.09 18.65
C VAL A 7 7.94 9.04 18.08
N ALA A 8 8.32 8.10 18.94
CA ALA A 8 9.10 6.93 18.59
C ALA A 8 8.19 5.90 17.90
N PHE A 9 8.62 5.44 16.73
CA PHE A 9 7.95 4.35 16.00
C PHE A 9 8.66 3.04 16.34
N SER A 10 7.88 1.98 16.55
CA SER A 10 8.47 0.64 16.70
C SER A 10 8.94 0.11 15.33
N VAL A 11 9.93 -0.77 15.30
CA VAL A 11 10.41 -1.41 14.05
C VAL A 11 9.27 -2.09 13.27
N LYS A 12 8.37 -2.79 13.99
CA LYS A 12 7.19 -3.44 13.40
C LYS A 12 6.25 -2.42 12.75
N GLU A 13 6.02 -1.32 13.43
CA GLU A 13 5.17 -0.23 12.95
C GLU A 13 5.79 0.45 11.72
N VAL A 14 7.08 0.76 11.74
CA VAL A 14 7.79 1.32 10.57
C VAL A 14 7.67 0.40 9.37
N LYS A 15 7.90 -0.92 9.55
CA LYS A 15 7.76 -1.90 8.47
C LYS A 15 6.34 -1.91 7.89
N GLN A 16 5.31 -1.84 8.74
CA GLN A 16 3.92 -1.77 8.30
C GLN A 16 3.63 -0.50 7.50
N LEU A 17 3.98 0.68 8.03
CA LEU A 17 3.72 1.96 7.37
C LEU A 17 4.51 2.11 6.05
N LEU A 18 5.74 1.58 5.99
CA LEU A 18 6.48 1.47 4.73
C LEU A 18 5.77 0.58 3.72
N GLY A 19 5.25 -0.58 4.14
CA GLY A 19 4.53 -1.48 3.26
C GLY A 19 3.27 -0.85 2.69
N VAL A 20 2.48 -0.18 3.55
CA VAL A 20 1.32 0.62 3.16
C VAL A 20 1.70 1.65 2.10
N LYS A 21 2.78 2.42 2.34
CA LYS A 21 3.27 3.42 1.41
C LYS A 21 3.66 2.81 0.06
N PHE A 22 4.50 1.78 0.07
CA PHE A 22 5.00 1.15 -1.15
C PHE A 22 3.89 0.47 -1.96
N ILE A 23 2.97 -0.24 -1.31
CA ILE A 23 1.84 -0.90 -1.97
C ILE A 23 0.90 0.15 -2.57
N THR A 24 0.52 1.17 -1.79
CA THR A 24 -0.40 2.22 -2.25
C THR A 24 0.17 3.00 -3.43
N GLU A 25 1.43 3.47 -3.32
CA GLU A 25 2.09 4.17 -4.44
C GLU A 25 2.26 3.27 -5.66
N SER A 26 2.53 1.97 -5.46
CA SER A 26 2.65 1.03 -6.58
C SER A 26 1.32 0.81 -7.30
N CYS A 27 0.21 0.62 -6.57
CA CYS A 27 -1.13 0.52 -7.17
C CYS A 27 -1.46 1.75 -8.01
N ILE A 28 -1.14 2.95 -7.51
CA ILE A 28 -1.35 4.21 -8.24
C ILE A 28 -0.52 4.24 -9.52
N LEU A 29 0.78 3.91 -9.44
CA LEU A 29 1.68 3.92 -10.59
C LEU A 29 1.37 2.85 -11.64
N LEU A 30 0.81 1.72 -11.21
CA LEU A 30 0.39 0.61 -12.06
C LEU A 30 -1.06 0.75 -12.55
N ASN A 31 -1.80 1.77 -12.08
CA ASN A 31 -3.21 1.99 -12.37
C ASN A 31 -4.09 0.77 -12.00
N LEU A 32 -3.85 0.20 -10.82
CA LEU A 32 -4.66 -0.88 -10.25
C LEU A 32 -5.86 -0.33 -9.48
N SER A 33 -6.95 -1.09 -9.48
CA SER A 33 -8.20 -0.76 -8.80
C SER A 33 -8.07 -0.68 -7.27
N TYR A 34 -9.12 -0.19 -6.62
CA TYR A 34 -9.20 -0.21 -5.16
C TYR A 34 -9.41 -1.61 -4.61
N GLN A 35 -10.07 -2.52 -5.36
CA GLN A 35 -10.13 -3.94 -5.02
C GLN A 35 -8.74 -4.56 -4.91
N SER A 36 -7.92 -4.39 -5.96
CA SER A 36 -6.54 -4.90 -5.99
C SER A 36 -5.71 -4.32 -4.86
N ARG A 37 -5.88 -3.02 -4.57
CA ARG A 37 -5.18 -2.36 -3.46
C ARG A 37 -5.57 -2.95 -2.10
N TYR A 38 -6.87 -3.12 -1.86
CA TYR A 38 -7.38 -3.72 -0.63
C TYR A 38 -6.80 -5.13 -0.43
N LYS A 39 -6.93 -6.02 -1.42
CA LYS A 39 -6.42 -7.39 -1.35
C LYS A 39 -4.90 -7.43 -1.15
N ALA A 40 -4.16 -6.55 -1.82
CA ALA A 40 -2.72 -6.44 -1.65
C ALA A 40 -2.32 -6.01 -0.22
N LEU A 41 -3.06 -5.06 0.37
CA LEU A 41 -2.81 -4.61 1.75
C LEU A 41 -3.16 -5.71 2.77
N VAL A 42 -4.28 -6.42 2.60
CA VAL A 42 -4.66 -7.54 3.47
C VAL A 42 -3.62 -8.66 3.42
N LEU A 43 -3.18 -9.05 2.22
CA LEU A 43 -2.09 -10.03 2.04
C LEU A 43 -0.82 -9.55 2.75
N PHE A 44 -0.43 -8.30 2.57
CA PHE A 44 0.74 -7.74 3.25
C PHE A 44 0.62 -7.82 4.77
N TYR A 45 -0.51 -7.39 5.37
CA TYR A 45 -0.68 -7.42 6.82
C TYR A 45 -0.66 -8.84 7.41
N ASN A 46 -1.16 -9.83 6.67
CA ASN A 46 -1.21 -11.21 7.12
C ASN A 46 0.16 -11.91 7.09
N PHE A 47 1.07 -11.46 6.22
CA PHE A 47 2.36 -12.12 5.99
C PHE A 47 3.59 -11.28 6.35
N ASN A 48 3.40 -10.05 6.86
CA ASN A 48 4.48 -9.09 7.18
C ASN A 48 5.59 -9.66 8.08
N GLU A 49 5.29 -10.57 8.99
CA GLU A 49 6.29 -11.14 9.92
C GLU A 49 7.07 -12.32 9.33
N LYS A 50 6.53 -12.98 8.29
CA LYS A 50 7.04 -14.26 7.79
C LYS A 50 7.92 -14.13 6.54
N VAL A 51 7.83 -13.00 5.85
CA VAL A 51 8.38 -12.82 4.50
C VAL A 51 9.25 -11.56 4.42
N ASP A 52 10.26 -11.60 3.55
CA ASP A 52 11.06 -10.43 3.19
C ASP A 52 10.17 -9.28 2.72
N PHE A 53 10.50 -8.05 3.13
CA PHE A 53 9.66 -6.88 2.88
C PHE A 53 9.45 -6.59 1.40
N ALA A 54 10.54 -6.55 0.62
CA ALA A 54 10.45 -6.20 -0.80
C ALA A 54 9.71 -7.30 -1.57
N GLY A 55 10.06 -8.56 -1.31
CA GLY A 55 9.38 -9.72 -1.89
C GLY A 55 7.89 -9.73 -1.56
N LEU A 56 7.54 -9.51 -0.29
CA LEU A 56 6.15 -9.51 0.18
C LEU A 56 5.31 -8.42 -0.48
N CYS A 57 5.79 -7.18 -0.52
CA CYS A 57 5.05 -6.08 -1.14
C CYS A 57 4.79 -6.34 -2.63
N MET A 58 5.81 -6.80 -3.37
CA MET A 58 5.67 -7.14 -4.79
C MET A 58 4.73 -8.33 -5.02
N ALA A 59 4.86 -9.38 -4.22
CA ALA A 59 4.04 -10.59 -4.32
C ALA A 59 2.57 -10.30 -3.98
N SER A 60 2.31 -9.50 -2.95
CA SER A 60 0.95 -9.12 -2.55
C SER A 60 0.23 -8.36 -3.66
N LEU A 61 0.94 -7.43 -4.33
CA LEU A 61 0.41 -6.71 -5.49
C LEU A 61 0.15 -7.62 -6.68
N LEU A 62 1.11 -8.50 -6.99
CA LEU A 62 0.99 -9.40 -8.13
C LEU A 62 -0.16 -10.39 -7.94
N LEU A 63 -0.27 -10.99 -6.76
CA LEU A 63 -1.38 -11.88 -6.42
C LEU A 63 -2.72 -11.15 -6.47
N ALA A 64 -2.84 -9.99 -5.82
CA ALA A 64 -4.08 -9.21 -5.85
C ALA A 64 -4.51 -8.87 -7.27
N SER A 65 -3.59 -8.41 -8.13
CA SER A 65 -3.91 -8.13 -9.53
C SER A 65 -4.37 -9.36 -10.32
N LYS A 66 -3.86 -10.56 -10.00
CA LYS A 66 -4.32 -11.80 -10.63
C LYS A 66 -5.73 -12.18 -10.16
N LEU A 67 -6.03 -11.96 -8.88
CA LEU A 67 -7.35 -12.22 -8.31
C LEU A 67 -8.43 -11.29 -8.87
N GLU A 68 -8.07 -10.05 -9.17
CA GLU A 68 -8.95 -9.07 -9.82
C GLU A 68 -8.90 -9.09 -11.35
N GLU A 69 -8.19 -10.06 -11.94
CA GLU A 69 -8.02 -10.18 -13.40
C GLU A 69 -7.45 -8.92 -14.09
N GLU A 70 -6.63 -8.14 -13.38
CA GLU A 70 -5.98 -6.92 -13.88
C GLU A 70 -4.64 -7.19 -14.58
N VAL A 71 -4.36 -6.44 -15.66
CA VAL A 71 -3.14 -6.62 -16.48
C VAL A 71 -1.89 -6.07 -15.80
N CYS A 72 -1.33 -6.84 -14.87
CA CYS A 72 -0.09 -6.54 -14.16
C CYS A 72 0.95 -7.64 -14.37
N THR A 73 2.13 -7.27 -14.88
CA THR A 73 3.23 -8.22 -15.05
C THR A 73 4.30 -8.01 -13.99
N LEU A 74 4.97 -9.08 -13.58
CA LEU A 74 6.11 -9.01 -12.64
C LEU A 74 7.17 -8.00 -13.10
N LYS A 75 7.40 -7.89 -14.41
CA LYS A 75 8.31 -6.89 -15.00
C LYS A 75 7.86 -5.46 -14.67
N LYS A 76 6.57 -5.12 -14.83
CA LYS A 76 6.01 -3.80 -14.46
C LYS A 76 6.19 -3.55 -12.97
N VAL A 77 5.89 -4.53 -12.12
CA VAL A 77 6.06 -4.45 -10.66
C VAL A 77 7.51 -4.14 -10.28
N ILE A 78 8.48 -4.90 -10.83
CA ILE A 78 9.91 -4.67 -10.57
C ILE A 78 10.35 -3.25 -10.94
N TYR A 79 9.91 -2.73 -12.09
CA TYR A 79 10.24 -1.36 -12.49
C TYR A 79 9.67 -0.31 -11.54
N VAL A 80 8.40 -0.47 -11.13
CA VAL A 80 7.75 0.45 -10.20
C VAL A 80 8.43 0.39 -8.84
N PHE A 81 8.76 -0.80 -8.33
CA PHE A 81 9.50 -0.93 -7.09
C PHE A 81 10.89 -0.28 -7.19
N ASN A 82 11.67 -0.56 -8.24
CA ASN A 82 12.97 0.09 -8.41
C ASN A 82 12.86 1.62 -8.44
N TYR A 83 11.82 2.16 -9.09
CA TYR A 83 11.52 3.59 -9.10
C TYR A 83 11.20 4.11 -7.69
N LEU A 84 10.33 3.42 -6.94
CA LEU A 84 9.98 3.81 -5.56
C LEU A 84 11.16 3.72 -4.60
N TYR A 85 11.99 2.67 -4.69
CA TYR A 85 13.23 2.54 -3.92
C TYR A 85 14.18 3.71 -4.21
N THR A 86 14.42 3.99 -5.50
CA THR A 86 15.25 5.13 -5.93
C THR A 86 14.72 6.46 -5.39
N ARG A 87 13.40 6.67 -5.46
CA ARG A 87 12.73 7.86 -4.94
C ARG A 87 12.88 7.97 -3.43
N TYR A 88 12.67 6.87 -2.71
CA TYR A 88 12.71 6.82 -1.26
C TYR A 88 14.12 7.04 -0.72
N GLU A 89 15.12 6.37 -1.29
CA GLU A 89 16.52 6.50 -0.89
C GLU A 89 17.14 7.83 -1.30
N SER A 90 16.49 8.59 -2.18
CA SER A 90 17.06 9.78 -2.84
C SER A 90 18.34 9.48 -3.62
N LYS A 91 18.52 8.23 -4.08
CA LYS A 91 19.69 7.77 -4.82
C LYS A 91 19.25 7.04 -6.08
N PRO A 92 19.64 7.52 -7.28
CA PRO A 92 19.33 6.83 -8.52
C PRO A 92 20.11 5.52 -8.61
N THR A 93 19.44 4.42 -8.29
CA THR A 93 20.01 3.07 -8.43
C THR A 93 19.51 2.49 -9.74
N PRO A 94 20.36 2.34 -10.76
CA PRO A 94 19.94 1.76 -12.03
C PRO A 94 19.51 0.31 -11.81
N LEU A 95 18.42 -0.10 -12.48
CA LEU A 95 17.96 -1.48 -12.44
C LEU A 95 18.95 -2.35 -13.23
N THR A 96 19.96 -2.87 -12.54
CA THR A 96 20.92 -3.82 -13.11
C THR A 96 20.28 -5.19 -13.34
N ASN A 97 20.83 -5.98 -14.25
CA ASN A 97 20.36 -7.36 -14.48
C ASN A 97 20.37 -8.19 -13.19
N ARG A 98 21.44 -8.07 -12.38
CA ARG A 98 21.57 -8.77 -11.10
C ARG A 98 20.48 -8.36 -10.11
N LEU A 99 20.20 -7.06 -9.99
CA LEU A 99 19.13 -6.55 -9.12
C LEU A 99 17.75 -7.03 -9.58
N SER A 100 17.49 -6.98 -10.89
CA SER A 100 16.23 -7.45 -11.48
C SER A 100 15.98 -8.94 -11.20
N ILE A 101 17.02 -9.79 -11.35
CA ILE A 101 16.94 -11.23 -11.03
C ILE A 101 16.64 -11.43 -9.54
N ARG A 102 17.35 -10.73 -8.65
CA ARG A 102 17.13 -10.83 -7.20
C ARG A 102 15.71 -10.43 -6.80
N LEU A 103 15.19 -9.33 -7.34
CA LEU A 103 13.82 -8.87 -7.08
C LEU A 103 12.78 -9.87 -7.60
N LYS A 104 13.03 -10.44 -8.79
CA LYS A 104 12.18 -11.50 -9.37
C LYS A 104 12.14 -12.73 -8.47
N GLU A 105 13.29 -13.23 -8.05
CA GLU A 105 13.40 -14.41 -7.18
C GLU A 105 12.73 -14.18 -5.83
N GLY A 106 13.00 -13.04 -5.18
CA GLY A 106 12.37 -12.66 -3.92
C GLY A 106 10.84 -12.57 -4.02
N CYS A 107 10.33 -12.02 -5.12
CA CYS A 107 8.88 -11.97 -5.39
C CYS A 107 8.28 -13.37 -5.57
N ILE A 108 8.91 -14.24 -6.37
CA ILE A 108 8.41 -15.62 -6.61
C ILE A 108 8.42 -16.44 -5.31
N LEU A 109 9.47 -16.32 -4.50
CA LEU A 109 9.56 -16.99 -3.21
C LEU A 109 8.47 -16.51 -2.25
N ALA A 110 8.28 -15.19 -2.14
CA ALA A 110 7.23 -14.60 -1.32
C ALA A 110 5.83 -15.03 -1.77
N GLU A 111 5.55 -14.98 -3.08
CA GLU A 111 4.29 -15.44 -3.67
C GLU A 111 4.01 -16.90 -3.32
N THR A 112 5.02 -17.77 -3.46
CA THR A 112 4.88 -19.19 -3.12
C THR A 112 4.60 -19.39 -1.63
N GLN A 113 5.25 -18.64 -0.74
CA GLN A 113 5.03 -18.73 0.71
C GLN A 113 3.62 -18.28 1.11
N ILE A 114 3.11 -17.21 0.50
CA ILE A 114 1.74 -16.72 0.70
C ILE A 114 0.74 -17.81 0.30
N LEU A 115 0.85 -18.31 -0.94
CA LEU A 115 -0.07 -19.33 -1.47
C LEU A 115 -0.07 -20.61 -0.63
N LYS A 116 1.12 -21.12 -0.26
CA LYS A 116 1.22 -22.30 0.61
C LYS A 116 0.59 -22.08 1.97
N SER A 117 0.78 -20.90 2.57
CA SER A 117 0.22 -20.59 3.88
C SER A 117 -1.30 -20.46 3.87
N LEU A 118 -1.87 -20.05 2.73
CA LEU A 118 -3.31 -20.01 2.50
C LEU A 118 -3.89 -21.36 2.07
N GLY A 119 -3.07 -22.42 1.93
CA GLY A 119 -3.52 -23.70 1.39
C GLY A 119 -4.02 -23.60 -0.06
N PHE A 120 -3.56 -22.58 -0.80
CA PHE A 120 -4.04 -22.20 -2.13
C PHE A 120 -5.52 -21.77 -2.18
N ASP A 121 -6.17 -21.58 -1.03
CA ASP A 121 -7.47 -20.92 -0.95
C ASP A 121 -7.27 -19.41 -0.91
N VAL A 122 -7.52 -18.76 -2.04
CA VAL A 122 -7.38 -17.32 -2.23
C VAL A 122 -8.73 -16.66 -2.44
N SER A 123 -9.78 -17.20 -1.81
CA SER A 123 -11.07 -16.54 -1.74
C SER A 123 -10.97 -15.26 -0.90
N PHE A 124 -11.39 -14.14 -1.49
CA PHE A 124 -11.50 -12.85 -0.81
C PHE A 124 -12.90 -12.31 -1.05
N GLU A 125 -13.51 -11.74 -0.01
CA GLU A 125 -14.74 -10.96 -0.14
C GLU A 125 -14.52 -9.79 -1.11
N ASP A 126 -15.53 -9.48 -1.94
CA ASP A 126 -15.53 -8.28 -2.77
C ASP A 126 -16.00 -7.07 -1.97
N VAL A 127 -15.15 -6.68 -1.02
CA VAL A 127 -15.44 -5.63 -0.05
C VAL A 127 -15.69 -4.27 -0.70
N TYR A 128 -15.05 -3.99 -1.84
CA TYR A 128 -15.29 -2.75 -2.55
C TYR A 128 -16.59 -2.79 -3.36
N GLY A 129 -16.90 -3.92 -4.01
CA GLY A 129 -18.18 -4.13 -4.69
C GLY A 129 -19.35 -3.92 -3.73
N ASP A 130 -19.33 -4.61 -2.59
CA ASP A 130 -20.34 -4.48 -1.53
C ASP A 130 -20.47 -3.03 -1.02
N PHE A 131 -19.35 -2.31 -0.90
CA PHE A 131 -19.35 -0.91 -0.50
C PHE A 131 -20.01 0.00 -1.55
N ILE A 132 -19.71 -0.20 -2.83
CA ILE A 132 -20.33 0.57 -3.92
C ILE A 132 -21.83 0.27 -4.01
N ASP A 133 -22.21 -1.00 -3.90
CA ASP A 133 -23.62 -1.42 -3.90
C ASP A 133 -24.36 -0.79 -2.72
N PHE A 134 -23.74 -0.73 -1.54
CA PHE A 134 -24.27 -0.02 -0.40
C PHE A 134 -24.48 1.48 -0.68
N LEU A 135 -23.47 2.17 -1.21
CA LEU A 135 -23.57 3.61 -1.53
C LEU A 135 -24.67 3.89 -2.56
N GLN A 136 -24.84 3.01 -3.54
CA GLN A 136 -25.91 3.10 -4.54
C GLN A 136 -27.29 2.87 -3.92
N ALA A 137 -27.43 1.91 -3.00
CA ALA A 137 -28.70 1.61 -2.34
C ALA A 137 -29.21 2.76 -1.45
N ILE A 138 -28.31 3.55 -0.86
CA ILE A 138 -28.67 4.71 -0.03
C ILE A 138 -28.80 6.03 -0.81
N ASP A 139 -28.55 6.02 -2.12
CA ASP A 139 -28.70 7.15 -3.05
C ASP A 139 -28.06 8.45 -2.52
N LEU A 140 -26.79 8.36 -2.10
CA LEU A 140 -26.03 9.51 -1.62
C LEU A 140 -25.74 10.52 -2.73
N SER A 141 -25.63 11.79 -2.34
CA SER A 141 -25.18 12.83 -3.27
C SER A 141 -23.78 12.51 -3.83
N PRO A 142 -23.48 12.89 -5.09
CA PRO A 142 -22.18 12.58 -5.71
C PRO A 142 -20.97 13.07 -4.90
N ASP A 143 -21.09 14.24 -4.23
CA ASP A 143 -20.03 14.78 -3.38
C ASP A 143 -19.77 13.91 -2.13
N LEU A 144 -20.84 13.42 -1.51
CA LEU A 144 -20.74 12.52 -0.36
C LEU A 144 -20.21 11.16 -0.77
N THR A 145 -20.61 10.64 -1.94
CA THR A 145 -20.08 9.40 -2.52
C THR A 145 -18.58 9.50 -2.76
N ASP A 146 -18.12 10.59 -3.38
CA ASP A 146 -16.70 10.86 -3.59
C ASP A 146 -15.92 10.94 -2.26
N LYS A 147 -16.51 11.59 -1.25
CA LYS A 147 -15.93 11.67 0.09
C LYS A 147 -15.86 10.28 0.74
N ALA A 148 -16.91 9.46 0.62
CA ALA A 148 -16.97 8.10 1.12
C ALA A 148 -15.87 7.22 0.51
N VAL A 149 -15.70 7.28 -0.81
CA VAL A 149 -14.64 6.53 -1.52
C VAL A 149 -13.24 6.97 -1.07
N ARG A 150 -13.02 8.26 -0.81
CA ARG A 150 -11.73 8.75 -0.25
C ARG A 150 -11.47 8.22 1.17
N VAL A 151 -12.52 8.21 2.01
CA VAL A 151 -12.43 7.65 3.36
C VAL A 151 -12.17 6.15 3.30
N PHE A 152 -12.87 5.40 2.46
CA PHE A 152 -12.62 3.98 2.21
C PHE A 152 -11.16 3.72 1.83
N ASN A 153 -10.62 4.48 0.87
CA ASN A 153 -9.25 4.33 0.43
C ASN A 153 -8.21 4.69 1.52
N THR A 154 -8.59 5.51 2.50
CA THR A 154 -7.78 5.78 3.68
C THR A 154 -7.91 4.66 4.70
N MET A 155 -9.12 4.13 4.91
CA MET A 155 -9.43 3.02 5.81
C MET A 155 -8.69 1.74 5.45
N ILE A 156 -8.58 1.39 4.17
CA ILE A 156 -7.86 0.16 3.77
C ILE A 156 -6.35 0.22 4.07
N GLN A 157 -5.79 1.41 4.28
CA GLN A 157 -4.40 1.61 4.71
C GLN A 157 -4.22 1.37 6.21
N TRP A 158 -5.29 1.22 6.97
CA TRP A 158 -5.23 0.96 8.40
C TRP A 158 -4.98 -0.54 8.66
N PRO A 159 -3.97 -0.94 9.47
CA PRO A 159 -3.66 -2.35 9.68
C PRO A 159 -4.78 -3.20 10.28
N ARG A 160 -5.78 -2.60 10.95
CA ARG A 160 -6.95 -3.33 11.46
C ARG A 160 -7.93 -3.77 10.36
N VAL A 161 -7.79 -3.27 9.14
CA VAL A 161 -8.70 -3.62 8.03
C VAL A 161 -8.75 -5.12 7.74
N LYS A 162 -7.68 -5.87 8.01
CA LYS A 162 -7.64 -7.33 7.80
C LYS A 162 -8.60 -8.10 8.73
N ASP A 163 -9.02 -7.47 9.82
CA ASP A 163 -9.89 -8.06 10.84
C ASP A 163 -11.36 -7.61 10.65
N LEU A 164 -11.63 -6.75 9.65
CA LEU A 164 -12.95 -6.24 9.34
C LEU A 164 -13.55 -7.02 8.17
N ASP A 165 -14.76 -7.51 8.38
CA ASP A 165 -15.63 -7.98 7.29
C ASP A 165 -16.16 -6.79 6.48
N SER A 166 -16.72 -7.09 5.31
CA SER A 166 -17.28 -6.09 4.40
C SER A 166 -18.23 -5.12 5.11
N ARG A 167 -19.16 -5.61 5.93
CA ARG A 167 -20.17 -4.79 6.62
C ARG A 167 -19.55 -3.84 7.64
N LYS A 168 -18.65 -4.35 8.48
CA LYS A 168 -17.94 -3.53 9.48
C LYS A 168 -17.07 -2.48 8.82
N LEU A 169 -16.50 -2.77 7.65
CA LEU A 169 -15.74 -1.77 6.91
C LEU A 169 -16.64 -0.64 6.42
N VAL A 170 -17.81 -0.97 5.84
CA VAL A 170 -18.80 0.04 5.44
C VAL A 170 -19.23 0.88 6.64
N GLU A 171 -19.58 0.25 7.76
CA GLU A 171 -19.96 0.94 9.00
C GLU A 171 -18.85 1.89 9.46
N ALA A 172 -17.60 1.42 9.54
CA ALA A 172 -16.47 2.23 9.96
C ALA A 172 -16.16 3.39 9.00
N VAL A 173 -16.40 3.22 7.69
CA VAL A 173 -16.32 4.32 6.71
C VAL A 173 -17.41 5.36 6.97
N MET A 174 -18.64 4.94 7.22
CA MET A 174 -19.75 5.85 7.53
C MET A 174 -19.54 6.60 8.85
N GLU A 175 -19.07 5.92 9.89
CA GLU A 175 -18.69 6.56 11.16
C GLU A 175 -17.57 7.59 10.97
N SER A 176 -16.59 7.28 10.12
CA SER A 176 -15.50 8.19 9.79
C SER A 176 -15.99 9.41 9.01
N LEU A 177 -16.97 9.25 8.10
CA LEU A 177 -17.60 10.38 7.40
C LEU A 177 -18.31 11.34 8.35
N LEU A 178 -18.86 10.80 9.45
CA LEU A 178 -19.51 11.55 10.52
C LEU A 178 -18.53 12.09 11.57
N GLY A 179 -17.22 11.85 11.43
CA GLY A 179 -16.19 12.30 12.38
C GLY A 179 -16.24 11.59 13.74
N LYS A 180 -16.76 10.36 13.79
CA LYS A 180 -16.90 9.58 15.02
C LYS A 180 -15.77 8.55 15.22
N ASN A 181 -15.03 8.23 14.17
CA ASN A 181 -13.97 7.22 14.21
C ASN A 181 -12.62 7.83 14.64
N LYS A 182 -12.43 7.94 15.96
CA LYS A 182 -11.18 8.46 16.55
C LYS A 182 -9.96 7.60 16.25
N GLU A 183 -10.13 6.28 16.15
CA GLU A 183 -9.01 5.37 15.90
C GLU A 183 -8.41 5.57 14.50
N LEU A 184 -9.26 5.79 13.49
CA LEU A 184 -8.80 6.14 12.15
C LEU A 184 -8.12 7.51 12.14
N GLU A 185 -8.68 8.50 12.83
CA GLU A 185 -8.07 9.84 12.93
C GLU A 185 -6.68 9.78 13.55
N ASP A 186 -6.51 9.01 14.64
CA ASP A 186 -5.24 8.77 15.30
C ASP A 186 -4.25 8.07 14.36
N PHE A 187 -4.71 7.05 13.62
CA PHE A 187 -3.88 6.38 12.61
C PHE A 187 -3.43 7.35 11.51
N VAL A 188 -4.34 8.16 10.97
CA VAL A 188 -4.03 9.12 9.90
C VAL A 188 -3.05 10.18 10.40
N ALA A 189 -3.24 10.69 11.63
CA ALA A 189 -2.30 11.63 12.25
C ALA A 189 -0.91 10.99 12.41
N ARG A 190 -0.86 9.75 12.90
CA ARG A 190 0.39 9.01 13.10
C ARG A 190 1.08 8.66 11.78
N TYR A 191 0.34 8.32 10.74
CA TYR A 191 0.87 8.08 9.40
C TYR A 191 1.43 9.36 8.76
N ARG A 192 0.79 10.52 8.98
CA ARG A 192 1.34 11.82 8.54
C ARG A 192 2.68 12.12 9.21
N LEU A 193 2.78 11.92 10.52
CA LEU A 193 4.06 12.07 11.25
C LEU A 193 5.15 11.13 10.71
N PHE A 194 4.77 9.89 10.37
CA PHE A 194 5.69 8.95 9.73
C PHE A 194 6.19 9.44 8.36
N GLN A 195 5.33 10.06 7.55
CA GLN A 195 5.71 10.56 6.23
C GLN A 195 6.71 11.72 6.26
N GLU A 196 6.78 12.46 7.37
CA GLU A 196 7.76 13.54 7.57
C GLU A 196 9.17 13.02 7.89
N LYS A 197 9.28 11.75 8.28
CA LYS A 197 10.52 11.08 8.66
C LYS A 197 11.03 10.16 7.54
N LYS A 198 12.33 9.84 7.57
CA LYS A 198 12.97 8.87 6.67
C LYS A 198 13.51 7.71 7.50
N PHE A 199 13.35 6.51 7.01
CA PHE A 199 13.76 5.28 7.70
C PHE A 199 14.66 4.45 6.78
N ASN A 200 15.50 3.60 7.36
CA ASN A 200 16.23 2.60 6.59
C ASN A 200 15.28 1.48 6.14
N LEU A 201 15.36 1.03 4.89
CA LEU A 201 14.49 -0.05 4.39
C LEU A 201 14.92 -1.45 4.86
N GLU A 202 16.16 -1.60 5.32
CA GLU A 202 16.72 -2.83 5.85
C GLU A 202 16.64 -2.89 7.38
N THR A 203 17.03 -1.80 8.07
CA THR A 203 17.05 -1.77 9.55
C THR A 203 15.78 -1.18 10.19
N TYR A 204 14.96 -0.46 9.42
CA TYR A 204 13.77 0.27 9.89
C TYR A 204 14.04 1.35 10.95
N GLU A 205 15.31 1.73 11.12
CA GLU A 205 15.72 2.81 12.01
C GLU A 205 15.56 4.17 11.31
N GLU A 206 15.27 5.21 12.08
CA GLU A 206 15.14 6.58 11.57
C GLU A 206 16.51 7.10 11.09
N ILE A 207 16.54 7.69 9.89
CA ILE A 207 17.72 8.29 9.28
C ILE A 207 17.48 9.81 9.18
N PRO A 208 18.47 10.66 9.50
CA PRO A 208 18.37 12.10 9.27
C PRO A 208 18.05 12.38 7.80
N ALA A 209 16.97 13.12 7.54
CA ALA A 209 16.40 13.32 6.21
C ALA A 209 17.41 13.95 5.23
N ILE A 210 17.91 13.16 4.26
CA ILE A 210 18.74 13.66 3.17
C ILE A 210 17.84 13.97 1.96
N ARG A 211 17.81 15.27 1.62
CA ARG A 211 17.32 15.96 0.40
C ARG A 211 16.25 15.25 -0.44
N ASN A 212 15.12 15.93 -0.64
CA ASN A 212 14.11 15.57 -1.64
C ASN A 212 14.70 15.64 -3.05
N ILE A 213 14.48 14.60 -3.85
CA ILE A 213 14.77 14.61 -5.29
C ILE A 213 13.81 15.58 -5.99
N SER A 214 14.31 16.28 -7.03
CA SER A 214 13.52 17.16 -7.89
C SER A 214 12.43 16.42 -8.68
N GLU A 215 11.21 16.95 -8.68
CA GLU A 215 10.02 16.42 -9.39
C GLU A 215 10.19 16.23 -10.91
N SER A 216 11.25 16.80 -11.50
CA SER A 216 11.61 16.67 -12.92
C SER A 216 11.89 15.22 -13.36
N LEU A 217 12.34 14.34 -12.45
CA LEU A 217 12.53 12.92 -12.75
C LEU A 217 11.20 12.16 -12.83
N ILE A 218 10.16 12.64 -12.14
CA ILE A 218 8.82 12.04 -12.05
C ILE A 218 8.08 12.19 -13.37
N THR A 219 8.05 13.42 -13.91
CA THR A 219 7.41 13.71 -15.20
C THR A 219 8.06 12.94 -16.36
N GLY A 220 9.37 12.68 -16.28
CA GLY A 220 10.09 11.87 -17.26
C GLY A 220 9.72 10.38 -17.23
N PHE A 221 9.43 9.79 -16.06
CA PHE A 221 9.03 8.38 -15.96
C PHE A 221 7.59 8.17 -16.43
N VAL A 222 6.64 9.00 -15.96
CA VAL A 222 5.22 8.91 -16.36
C VAL A 222 5.05 9.12 -17.86
N LYS A 223 5.78 10.07 -18.47
CA LYS A 223 5.79 10.28 -19.93
C LYS A 223 6.34 9.09 -20.71
N ARG A 224 7.27 8.31 -20.13
CA ARG A 224 7.86 7.12 -20.77
C ARG A 224 6.93 5.91 -20.69
N GLN A 225 6.09 5.80 -19.67
CA GLN A 225 5.08 4.74 -19.57
C GLN A 225 3.90 4.98 -20.53
N LYS A 226 3.50 6.23 -20.77
CA LYS A 226 2.42 6.57 -21.74
C LYS A 226 2.82 6.44 -23.22
N ARG A 227 4.09 6.14 -23.53
CA ARG A 227 4.62 6.04 -24.91
C ARG A 227 4.75 4.60 -25.42
N LYS A 228 4.12 3.64 -24.77
CA LYS A 228 3.97 2.25 -25.23
C LYS A 228 2.53 1.82 -25.05
#